data_AF-A0A643BPJ8-F1
#
_entry.id   AF-A0A643BPJ8-F1
#
_cell.length_a   1.000
_cell.length_b   1.000
_cell.length_c   1.000
_cell.angle_alpha   90.00
_cell.angle_beta   90.00
_cell.angle_gamma   90.00
#
_symmetry.space_group_name_H-M   'P 1'
#
loop_
_entity.id
_entity.type
_entity.pdbx_description
1 polymer ?
#
loop_
_entity_poly.entity_id
_entity_poly.type
_entity_poly.pdbx_seq_one_letter_code
_entity_poly.pdbx_strand_id
1 'polypeptide(L)'
;MVLLFSTDPDGICHIETSGLDGESNLKQRQVVRGYTEQDSEVDPEKFSSRIECESPNNDLNRFRGFLEHSNKERVGLSKENLLLRGCTIRNTEAVMGIVVYAGHETKAMLNNSGPRYKRSNLERRANTDVLCCVLLLVIMCLTGA
;
A
#
# COMPACT_ATOMS: atom_id res chain seq x y z
N MET A 1 -1.33 0.54 8.56
CA MET A 1 -1.45 0.49 10.02
C MET A 1 -2.92 0.56 10.41
N VAL A 2 -3.31 -0.11 11.48
CA VAL A 2 -4.65 0.00 12.07
C VAL A 2 -4.68 1.22 12.98
N LEU A 3 -5.64 2.11 12.79
CA LEU A 3 -5.81 3.36 13.53
C LEU A 3 -6.39 3.08 14.93
N LEU A 4 -5.64 3.44 15.97
CA LEU A 4 -6.01 3.25 17.37
C LEU A 4 -6.30 4.57 18.09
N PHE A 5 -5.70 5.67 17.66
CA PHE A 5 -5.91 6.98 18.26
C PHE A 5 -5.78 8.07 17.21
N SER A 6 -6.57 9.13 17.37
CA SER A 6 -6.52 10.35 16.58
C SER A 6 -6.66 11.53 17.52
N THR A 7 -6.00 12.66 17.23
CA THR A 7 -6.19 13.91 17.99
C THR A 7 -7.56 14.55 17.77
N ASP A 8 -8.33 14.08 16.79
CA ASP A 8 -9.69 14.53 16.52
C ASP A 8 -10.67 13.95 17.56
N PRO A 9 -11.53 14.77 18.19
CA PRO A 9 -12.42 14.33 19.26
C PRO A 9 -13.47 13.31 18.82
N ASP A 10 -13.79 13.22 17.52
CA ASP A 10 -14.72 12.23 16.99
C ASP A 10 -14.00 10.89 16.66
N GLY A 11 -12.70 10.78 16.94
CA GLY A 11 -11.88 9.62 16.61
C GLY A 11 -11.69 9.45 15.09
N ILE A 12 -11.71 10.57 14.35
CA ILE A 12 -11.65 10.60 12.89
C ILE A 12 -10.25 11.02 12.43
N CYS A 13 -9.78 10.48 11.31
CA CYS A 13 -8.57 10.91 10.63
C CYS A 13 -8.88 11.08 9.14
N HIS A 14 -8.42 12.18 8.54
CA HIS A 14 -8.55 12.37 7.10
C HIS A 14 -7.25 11.97 6.41
N ILE A 15 -7.37 11.16 5.36
CA ILE A 15 -6.25 10.76 4.53
C ILE A 15 -6.44 11.18 3.08
N GLU A 16 -5.36 11.61 2.47
CA GLU A 16 -5.25 11.85 1.04
C GLU A 16 -4.61 10.61 0.39
N THR A 17 -5.22 10.07 -0.67
CA THR A 17 -4.73 8.87 -1.38
C THR A 17 -4.29 9.15 -2.81
N SER A 18 -4.06 10.42 -3.17
CA SER A 18 -3.61 10.85 -4.50
C SER A 18 -2.37 10.08 -5.00
N GLY A 19 -1.47 9.67 -4.11
CA GLY A 19 -0.31 8.83 -4.43
C GLY A 19 -0.59 7.34 -4.71
N LEU A 20 -1.82 6.87 -4.48
CA LEU A 20 -2.23 5.45 -4.63
C LEU A 20 -3.27 5.24 -5.73
N ASP A 21 -4.32 6.06 -5.74
CA ASP A 21 -5.45 5.94 -6.67
C ASP A 21 -5.68 7.19 -7.53
N GLY A 22 -4.92 8.26 -7.30
CA GLY A 22 -5.07 9.52 -8.05
C GLY A 22 -6.27 10.35 -7.63
N GLU A 23 -7.00 9.97 -6.58
CA GLU A 23 -8.12 10.76 -6.06
C GLU A 23 -7.61 11.87 -5.13
N SER A 24 -8.05 13.11 -5.39
CA SER A 24 -7.69 14.28 -4.57
C SER A 24 -8.60 14.49 -3.36
N ASN A 25 -9.71 13.76 -3.28
CA ASN A 25 -10.64 13.89 -2.18
C ASN A 25 -10.07 13.28 -0.90
N LEU A 26 -10.28 13.97 0.22
CA LEU A 26 -9.95 13.42 1.53
C LEU A 26 -10.90 12.26 1.84
N LYS A 27 -10.32 11.14 2.25
CA LYS A 27 -11.05 9.95 2.71
C LYS A 27 -11.02 9.91 4.21
N GLN A 28 -12.18 9.67 4.81
CA GLN A 28 -12.31 9.53 6.24
C GLN A 28 -11.86 8.13 6.70
N ARG A 29 -11.14 8.11 7.82
CA ARG A 29 -10.74 6.91 8.56
C ARG A 29 -11.16 7.09 10.01
N GLN A 30 -11.48 5.98 10.67
CA GLN A 30 -12.00 6.00 12.03
C GLN A 30 -11.18 5.08 12.92
N VAL A 31 -10.94 5.55 14.14
CA VAL A 31 -10.37 4.76 15.23
C VAL A 31 -11.23 3.51 15.44
N VAL A 32 -10.58 2.38 15.70
CA VAL A 32 -11.28 1.13 16.01
C VAL A 32 -12.19 1.28 17.24
N ARG A 33 -13.36 0.65 17.18
CA ARG A 33 -14.30 0.64 18.32
C ARG A 33 -13.65 0.02 19.55
N GLY A 34 -13.91 0.59 20.72
CA GLY A 34 -13.24 0.24 21.98
C GLY A 34 -12.07 1.17 22.34
N TYR A 35 -11.51 1.87 21.35
CA TYR A 35 -10.47 2.89 21.56
C TYR A 35 -10.96 4.32 21.27
N THR A 36 -12.16 4.48 20.71
CA THR A 36 -12.76 5.79 20.38
C THR A 36 -13.09 6.63 21.62
N GLU A 37 -13.45 6.01 22.74
CA GLU A 37 -13.86 6.69 23.98
C GLU A 37 -12.65 7.11 24.85
N GLN A 38 -11.43 6.89 24.36
CA GLN A 38 -10.21 7.15 25.11
C GLN A 38 -9.77 8.61 24.86
N ASP A 39 -10.02 9.47 25.85
CA ASP A 39 -9.66 10.91 25.83
C ASP A 39 -8.14 11.18 25.82
N SER A 40 -7.34 10.13 26.02
CA SER A 40 -5.90 10.21 26.14
C SER A 40 -5.22 9.28 25.14
N GLU A 41 -4.03 9.71 24.70
CA GLU A 41 -3.16 8.97 23.81
C GLU A 41 -2.98 7.52 24.30
N VAL A 42 -3.00 6.57 23.37
CA VAL A 42 -2.89 5.14 23.68
C VAL A 42 -1.50 4.85 24.19
N ASP A 43 -1.39 4.51 25.47
CA ASP A 43 -0.14 4.08 26.09
C ASP A 43 0.32 2.74 25.50
N PRO A 44 1.43 2.70 24.74
CA PRO A 44 1.90 1.48 24.08
C PRO A 44 2.22 0.35 25.07
N GLU A 45 2.63 0.69 26.30
CA GLU A 45 3.01 -0.30 27.31
C GLU A 45 1.79 -1.03 27.90
N LYS A 46 0.61 -0.39 27.87
CA LYS A 46 -0.65 -0.96 28.38
C LYS A 46 -1.46 -1.67 27.30
N PHE A 47 -1.05 -1.58 26.04
CA PHE A 47 -1.76 -2.21 24.93
C PHE A 47 -1.68 -3.74 25.03
N SER A 48 -2.83 -4.39 25.24
CA SER A 48 -2.93 -5.84 25.45
C SER A 48 -3.84 -6.55 24.43
N SER A 49 -4.42 -5.82 23.48
CA SER A 49 -5.27 -6.40 22.44
C SER A 49 -4.46 -7.13 21.36
N ARG A 50 -5.06 -8.14 20.73
CA ARG A 50 -4.47 -8.89 19.60
C ARG A 50 -5.18 -8.53 18.30
N ILE A 51 -4.40 -8.24 17.25
CA ILE A 51 -4.94 -7.97 15.91
C ILE A 51 -4.76 -9.21 15.05
N GLU A 52 -5.86 -9.70 14.48
CA GLU A 52 -5.87 -10.72 13.43
C GLU A 52 -6.37 -10.10 12.13
N CYS A 53 -5.66 -10.28 11.03
CA CYS A 53 -6.09 -9.77 9.73
C CYS A 53 -5.90 -10.81 8.62
N GLU A 54 -6.59 -10.62 7.50
CA GLU A 54 -6.42 -11.45 6.31
C GLU A 54 -4.98 -11.39 5.78
N SER A 55 -4.58 -12.38 4.97
CA SER A 55 -3.25 -12.35 4.34
C SER A 55 -3.07 -11.13 3.43
N PRO A 56 -1.82 -10.63 3.27
CA PRO A 56 -1.51 -9.53 2.37
C PRO A 56 -2.07 -9.75 0.96
N ASN A 57 -2.74 -8.74 0.41
CA ASN A 57 -3.33 -8.78 -0.93
C ASN A 57 -3.24 -7.39 -1.59
N ASN A 58 -3.42 -7.33 -2.92
CA ASN A 58 -3.25 -6.10 -3.71
C ASN A 58 -4.52 -5.23 -3.81
N ASP A 59 -5.65 -5.65 -3.24
CA ASP A 59 -6.88 -4.88 -3.26
C ASP A 59 -6.82 -3.74 -2.23
N LEU A 60 -6.69 -2.50 -2.71
CA LEU A 60 -6.61 -1.29 -1.87
C LEU A 60 -7.92 -1.00 -1.12
N ASN A 61 -9.06 -1.49 -1.63
CA ASN A 61 -10.39 -1.19 -1.10
C ASN A 61 -10.89 -2.24 -0.12
N ARG A 62 -10.27 -3.41 -0.08
CA ARG A 62 -10.64 -4.50 0.81
C ARG A 62 -9.65 -4.64 1.95
N PHE A 63 -10.17 -4.63 3.17
CA PHE A 63 -9.45 -5.08 4.35
C PHE A 63 -10.42 -5.76 5.30
N ARG A 64 -10.06 -6.95 5.75
CA ARG A 64 -10.81 -7.71 6.76
C ARG A 64 -9.87 -8.14 7.88
N GLY A 65 -10.28 -7.86 9.11
CA GLY A 65 -9.60 -8.32 10.30
C GLY A 65 -10.49 -8.18 11.53
N PHE A 66 -9.95 -8.55 12.68
CA PHE A 66 -10.58 -8.44 13.98
C PHE A 66 -9.54 -7.97 14.99
N LEU A 67 -9.96 -7.09 15.89
CA LEU A 67 -9.24 -6.73 17.10
C LEU A 67 -9.87 -7.52 18.26
N GLU A 68 -9.09 -8.38 18.88
CA GLU A 68 -9.48 -9.16 20.06
C GLU A 68 -8.94 -8.46 21.31
N HIS A 69 -9.85 -7.92 22.12
CA HIS A 69 -9.53 -7.28 23.39
C HIS A 69 -9.22 -8.33 24.47
N SER A 70 -8.58 -7.91 25.56
CA SER A 70 -8.23 -8.78 26.69
C SER A 70 -9.44 -9.44 27.37
N ASN A 71 -10.62 -8.83 27.24
CA ASN A 71 -11.91 -9.37 27.68
C ASN A 71 -12.50 -10.42 26.70
N LYS A 72 -11.77 -10.83 25.66
CA LYS A 72 -12.19 -11.70 24.53
C LYS A 72 -13.26 -11.10 23.62
N GLU A 73 -13.54 -9.80 23.74
CA GLU A 73 -14.43 -9.11 22.83
C GLU A 73 -13.74 -8.90 21.48
N ARG A 74 -14.44 -9.24 20.40
CA ARG A 74 -13.93 -9.15 19.03
C ARG A 74 -14.61 -8.01 18.28
N VAL A 75 -13.81 -7.03 17.88
CA VAL A 75 -14.25 -5.90 17.08
C VAL A 75 -13.80 -6.09 15.64
N GLY A 76 -14.72 -6.00 14.69
CA GLY A 76 -14.41 -6.09 13.27
C GLY A 76 -13.61 -4.89 12.78
N LEU A 77 -12.55 -5.15 12.02
CA LEU A 77 -11.74 -4.15 11.34
C LEU A 77 -12.06 -4.14 9.84
N SER A 78 -12.23 -2.93 9.30
CA SER A 78 -12.50 -2.72 7.88
C SER A 78 -11.49 -1.74 7.26
N LYS A 79 -11.64 -1.43 5.97
CA LYS A 79 -10.82 -0.43 5.28
C LYS A 79 -10.84 0.93 5.99
N GLU A 80 -11.92 1.24 6.71
CA GLU A 80 -12.11 2.51 7.42
C GLU A 80 -11.17 2.65 8.61
N ASN A 81 -10.68 1.55 9.17
CA ASN A 81 -9.71 1.56 10.27
C ASN A 81 -8.27 1.42 9.79
N LEU A 82 -8.02 1.33 8.47
CA LEU A 82 -6.71 1.06 7.90
C LEU A 82 -6.12 2.30 7.22
N LEU A 83 -4.94 2.72 7.66
CA LEU A 83 -4.09 3.69 6.96
C LEU A 83 -3.10 2.92 6.07
N LEU A 84 -3.07 3.27 4.79
CA LEU A 84 -2.25 2.61 3.78
C LEU A 84 -0.87 3.24 3.69
N ARG A 85 0.13 2.48 3.25
CA ARG A 85 1.42 3.06 2.88
C ARG A 85 1.21 4.00 1.68
N GLY A 86 1.73 5.22 1.74
CA GLY A 86 1.62 6.20 0.64
C GLY A 86 0.41 7.11 0.72
N CYS A 87 -0.45 6.98 1.75
CA CYS A 87 -1.42 8.03 2.06
C CYS A 87 -0.78 9.12 2.91
N THR A 88 -1.28 10.35 2.77
CA THR A 88 -0.86 11.50 3.58
C THR A 88 -1.97 11.85 4.55
N ILE A 89 -1.66 11.96 5.84
CA ILE A 89 -2.63 12.40 6.85
C ILE A 89 -2.84 13.91 6.71
N ARG A 90 -4.09 14.34 6.79
CA ARG A 90 -4.53 15.74 6.67
C ARG A 90 -5.54 16.03 7.78
N ASN A 91 -5.66 17.31 8.16
CA ASN A 91 -6.65 17.79 9.14
C ASN A 91 -6.61 17.06 10.50
N THR A 92 -5.49 16.45 10.85
CA THR A 92 -5.26 15.76 12.11
C THR A 92 -3.79 15.97 12.46
N GLU A 93 -3.50 16.40 13.69
CA GLU A 93 -2.14 16.74 14.12
C GLU A 93 -1.31 15.47 14.36
N ALA A 94 -1.86 14.50 15.08
CA ALA A 94 -1.22 13.23 15.36
C ALA A 94 -2.21 12.06 15.32
N VAL A 95 -1.68 10.89 14.99
CA VAL A 95 -2.41 9.63 15.09
C VAL A 95 -1.48 8.57 15.65
N MET A 96 -2.06 7.58 16.34
CA MET A 96 -1.35 6.36 16.68
C MET A 96 -2.04 5.14 16.10
N GLY A 97 -1.23 4.13 15.78
CA GLY A 97 -1.72 2.90 15.22
C GLY A 97 -0.69 1.79 15.20
N ILE A 98 -1.16 0.57 14.97
CA ILE A 98 -0.31 -0.61 14.90
C ILE A 98 -0.05 -1.00 13.45
N VAL A 99 1.22 -1.25 13.14
CA VAL A 99 1.64 -1.70 11.80
C VAL A 99 1.26 -3.16 11.63
N VAL A 100 0.29 -3.44 10.74
CA VAL A 100 -0.15 -4.81 10.40
C VAL A 100 0.52 -5.38 9.14
N TYR A 101 1.02 -4.52 8.25
CA TYR A 101 1.74 -4.92 7.04
C TYR A 101 3.00 -4.06 6.90
N ALA A 102 4.14 -4.69 6.63
CA ALA A 102 5.42 -4.02 6.48
C ALA A 102 6.10 -4.34 5.15
N GLY A 103 6.93 -3.42 4.65
CA GLY A 103 7.73 -3.63 3.44
C GLY A 103 6.91 -4.02 2.20
N HIS A 104 7.25 -5.16 1.61
CA HIS A 104 6.63 -5.72 0.39
C HIS A 104 5.24 -6.31 0.62
N GLU A 105 4.83 -6.52 1.87
CA GLU A 105 3.49 -7.00 2.23
C GLU A 105 2.46 -5.87 2.26
N THR A 106 2.91 -4.61 2.20
CA THR A 106 1.98 -3.48 2.12
C THR A 106 1.19 -3.52 0.82
N LYS A 107 -0.12 -3.27 0.90
CA LYS A 107 -1.03 -3.26 -0.26
C LYS A 107 -0.54 -2.37 -1.41
N ALA A 108 0.06 -1.22 -1.09
CA ALA A 108 0.66 -0.32 -2.07
C ALA A 108 1.83 -0.96 -2.84
N MET A 109 2.65 -1.78 -2.18
CA MET A 109 3.74 -2.50 -2.84
C MET A 109 3.24 -3.71 -3.62
N LEU A 110 2.22 -4.42 -3.11
CA LEU A 110 1.59 -5.52 -3.84
C LEU A 110 0.81 -5.05 -5.08
N ASN A 111 0.28 -3.83 -5.04
CA ASN A 111 -0.34 -3.19 -6.21
C ASN A 111 0.70 -2.58 -7.17
N ASN A 112 1.98 -2.56 -6.82
CA ASN A 112 3.04 -2.11 -7.70
C ASN A 112 3.54 -3.27 -8.57
N SER A 113 3.47 -3.13 -9.89
CA SER A 113 3.93 -4.16 -10.86
C SER A 113 5.46 -4.28 -10.96
N GLY A 114 6.19 -3.65 -10.05
CA GLY A 114 7.65 -3.64 -10.01
C GLY A 114 8.30 -2.87 -11.16
N PRO A 115 9.63 -2.76 -11.15
CA PRO A 115 10.37 -2.11 -12.22
C PRO A 115 10.30 -2.96 -13.50
N ARG A 116 9.68 -2.42 -14.54
CA ARG A 116 9.71 -3.03 -15.87
C ARG A 116 10.96 -2.56 -16.60
N TYR A 117 11.63 -3.51 -17.27
CA TYR A 117 12.74 -3.18 -18.16
C TYR A 117 12.22 -2.38 -19.36
N LYS A 118 12.64 -1.11 -19.45
CA LYS A 118 12.30 -0.20 -20.54
C LYS A 118 13.43 -0.19 -21.57
N ARG A 119 13.11 -0.51 -22.82
CA ARG A 119 14.03 -0.34 -23.96
C ARG A 119 13.57 0.81 -24.84
N SER A 120 14.52 1.53 -25.40
CA SER A 120 14.22 2.58 -26.37
C SER A 120 13.73 1.96 -27.69
N ASN A 121 12.82 2.65 -28.37
CA ASN A 121 12.45 2.29 -29.74
C ASN A 121 13.65 2.35 -30.70
N LEU A 122 14.62 3.25 -30.43
CA LEU A 122 15.86 3.33 -31.19
C LEU A 122 16.74 2.10 -30.98
N GLU A 123 16.88 1.61 -29.75
CA GLU A 123 17.62 0.38 -29.47
C GLU A 123 16.99 -0.83 -30.16
N ARG A 124 15.66 -0.90 -30.19
CA ARG A 124 14.94 -1.93 -30.95
C ARG A 124 15.24 -1.84 -32.44
N ARG A 125 15.26 -0.63 -33.01
CA ARG A 125 15.54 -0.42 -34.43
C ARG A 125 17.00 -0.71 -34.79
N ALA A 126 17.94 -0.27 -33.98
CA ALA A 126 19.36 -0.58 -34.15
C ALA A 126 19.60 -2.10 -34.15
N ASN A 127 18.91 -2.85 -33.28
CA ASN A 127 19.00 -4.31 -33.28
C ASN A 127 18.44 -4.95 -34.58
N THR A 128 17.38 -4.37 -35.15
CA THR A 128 16.87 -4.79 -36.47
C THR A 128 17.88 -4.48 -37.58
N ASP A 129 18.48 -3.29 -37.56
CA ASP A 129 19.48 -2.89 -38.55
C ASP A 129 20.73 -3.79 -38.48
N VAL A 130 21.18 -4.14 -37.27
CA VAL A 130 22.27 -5.12 -37.05
C VAL A 130 21.89 -6.49 -37.62
N LEU A 131 20.66 -6.95 -37.41
CA LEU A 131 20.19 -8.22 -37.98
C LEU A 131 20.20 -8.18 -39.52
N CYS A 132 19.77 -7.07 -40.12
CA CYS A 132 19.87 -6.87 -41.58
C CYS A 132 21.33 -6.92 -42.06
N CYS A 133 22.26 -6.24 -41.38
CA CYS A 133 23.68 -6.27 -41.72
C CYS A 133 24.26 -7.69 -41.65
N VAL A 134 23.92 -8.46 -40.60
CA VAL A 134 24.37 -9.85 -40.47
C VAL A 134 23.82 -10.72 -41.60
N LEU A 135 22.55 -10.57 -41.96
CA LEU A 135 21.94 -11.30 -43.08
C LEU A 135 22.63 -10.97 -44.41
N LEU A 136 22.94 -9.70 -44.67
CA LEU A 136 23.67 -9.28 -45.87
C LEU A 136 25.08 -9.89 -45.93
N LEU A 137 25.80 -9.91 -44.80
CA LEU A 137 27.13 -10.53 -44.73
C LEU A 137 27.09 -12.03 -45.01
N VAL A 138 26.11 -12.75 -44.46
CA VAL A 138 25.92 -14.19 -44.72
C VAL A 138 25.65 -14.45 -46.19
N ILE A 139 24.80 -13.64 -46.83
CA ILE A 139 24.52 -13.77 -48.28
C ILE A 139 25.81 -13.58 -49.08
N MET A 140 26.61 -12.54 -48.80
CA MET A 140 27.88 -12.30 -49.49
C MET A 140 28.85 -13.48 -49.35
N CYS A 141 28.99 -14.04 -48.14
CA CYS A 141 29.83 -15.22 -47.91
C CYS A 141 29.36 -16.45 -48.69
N LEU A 142 28.05 -16.67 -48.82
CA LEU A 142 27.50 -17.80 -49.57
C LEU A 142 27.62 -17.61 -51.09
N THR A 143 27.56 -16.38 -51.59
CA THR A 143 27.72 -16.09 -53.03
C THR A 143 29.17 -15.96 -53.49
N GLY A 144 30.08 -15.65 -52.56
CA GLY A 144 31.52 -15.52 -52.82
C GLY A 144 32.33 -16.80 -52.60
N ALA A 145 31.69 -17.87 -52.10
CA ALA A 145 32.22 -19.23 -52.02
C ALA A 145 31.79 -20.04 -53.25
#